data_AF-E0W2K7-F1
#
_entry.id   AF-E0W2K7-F1
#
_cell.length_a   1.000
_cell.length_b   1.000
_cell.length_c   1.000
_cell.angle_alpha   90.00
_cell.angle_beta   90.00
_cell.angle_gamma   90.00
#
_symmetry.space_group_name_H-M   'P 1'
#
loop_
_entity.id
_entity.type
_entity.pdbx_description
1 polymer ?
#
loop_
_entity_poly.entity_id
_entity_poly.type
_entity_poly.pdbx_seq_one_letter_code
_entity_poly.pdbx_strand_id
1 'polypeptide(L)'
;MVKRINKKPFDCIIPKSPSPPQYVFWYHNERMINYDTTRGGITVSTEPGLKTHSRLIINSASLSDSGNYTCRASNTEADTIYVFVTKGDNTAAIQRQESSSPKNQISSMEYILTIIIIIIIPNVIR
;
A
#
# COMPACT_ATOMS: atom_id res chain seq x y z
N MET A 1 4.28 7.53 -17.32
CA MET A 1 5.48 7.43 -16.45
C MET A 1 5.26 6.28 -15.49
N VAL A 2 5.79 5.09 -15.80
CA VAL A 2 5.56 3.87 -15.00
C VAL A 2 6.49 3.92 -13.79
N LYS A 3 5.96 4.25 -12.63
CA LYS A 3 6.70 4.15 -11.36
C LYS A 3 6.73 2.68 -10.98
N ARG A 4 7.92 2.07 -10.99
CA ARG A 4 8.13 0.71 -10.45
C ARG A 4 7.98 0.81 -8.93
N ILE A 5 6.78 0.51 -8.44
CA ILE A 5 6.42 0.61 -7.01
C ILE A 5 6.96 -0.64 -6.27
N ASN A 6 7.50 -0.42 -5.07
CA ASN A 6 7.92 -1.40 -4.04
C ASN A 6 9.40 -1.79 -3.89
N LYS A 7 10.30 -0.79 -3.79
CA LYS A 7 11.56 -0.96 -3.03
C LYS A 7 11.60 0.00 -1.83
N LYS A 8 10.58 -0.04 -0.97
CA LYS A 8 10.59 0.78 0.24
C LYS A 8 11.40 0.05 1.32
N PRO A 9 12.41 0.69 1.93
CA PRO A 9 13.14 0.10 3.04
C PRO A 9 12.27 0.00 4.30
N PHE A 10 12.66 -0.87 5.22
CA PHE A 10 12.20 -0.83 6.60
C PHE A 10 13.09 0.13 7.38
N ASP A 11 12.49 1.16 7.96
CA ASP A 11 13.18 2.18 8.73
C ASP A 11 12.95 1.92 10.22
N CYS A 12 14.05 1.80 10.98
CA CYS A 12 14.06 1.76 12.44
C CYS A 12 14.70 3.03 12.96
N ILE A 13 13.93 3.81 13.70
CA ILE A 13 14.31 5.13 14.18
C ILE A 13 14.37 5.09 15.69
N ILE A 14 15.55 5.40 16.24
CA ILE A 14 15.78 5.47 17.68
C ILE A 14 15.93 6.94 18.05
N PRO A 15 14.87 7.59 18.57
CA PRO A 15 14.91 9.00 18.91
C PRO A 15 15.67 9.24 20.21
N LYS A 16 16.42 10.35 20.28
CA LYS A 16 16.92 10.99 21.51
C LYS A 16 17.41 10.00 22.57
N SER A 17 18.50 9.31 22.28
CA SER A 17 19.18 8.45 23.26
C SER A 17 20.27 9.25 24.01
N PRO A 18 20.45 9.08 25.33
CA PRO A 18 21.53 9.71 26.10
C PRO A 18 22.94 9.42 25.53
N SER A 19 23.10 8.23 24.97
CA SER A 19 24.25 7.83 24.16
C SER A 19 23.78 7.08 22.91
N PRO A 20 24.43 7.21 21.74
CA PRO A 20 24.09 6.39 20.58
C PRO A 20 24.17 4.89 20.91
N PRO A 21 23.30 4.04 20.35
CA PRO A 21 23.41 2.58 20.48
C PRO A 21 24.77 2.10 19.95
N GLN A 22 25.40 1.15 20.63
CA GLN A 22 26.65 0.54 20.14
C GLN A 22 26.41 -0.37 18.93
N TYR A 23 25.19 -0.92 18.81
CA TYR A 23 24.76 -1.72 17.67
C TYR A 23 23.26 -1.58 17.44
N VAL A 24 22.85 -1.86 16.21
CA VAL A 24 21.45 -2.06 15.82
C VAL A 24 21.38 -3.33 14.98
N PHE A 25 20.66 -4.33 15.48
CA PHE A 25 20.47 -5.61 14.80
C PHE A 25 19.04 -5.76 14.29
N TRP A 26 18.94 -6.41 13.14
CA TRP A 26 17.70 -6.80 12.50
C TRP A 26 17.55 -8.32 12.58
N TYR A 27 16.34 -8.75 12.91
CA TYR A 27 15.97 -10.17 12.97
C TYR A 27 14.79 -10.43 12.03
N HIS A 28 14.80 -11.59 11.37
CA HIS A 28 13.65 -12.15 10.67
C HIS A 28 13.27 -13.47 11.35
N ASN A 29 12.07 -13.55 11.93
CA ASN A 29 11.61 -14.72 12.70
C ASN A 29 12.65 -15.22 13.72
N GLU A 30 13.12 -14.33 14.60
CA GLU A 30 14.16 -14.59 15.63
C GLU A 30 15.59 -14.87 15.11
N ARG A 31 15.81 -14.91 13.79
CA ARG A 31 17.15 -15.09 13.22
C ARG A 31 17.76 -13.74 12.83
N MET A 32 18.96 -13.45 13.31
CA MET A 32 19.69 -12.23 12.95
C MET A 32 20.09 -12.24 11.46
N ILE A 33 19.86 -11.12 10.76
CA ILE A 33 20.04 -11.02 9.30
C ILE A 33 21.04 -9.94 8.84
N ASN A 34 21.68 -9.20 9.76
CA ASN A 34 22.61 -8.11 9.40
C ASN A 34 23.75 -8.54 8.45
N TYR A 35 24.21 -9.78 8.59
CA TYR A 35 25.36 -10.33 7.86
C TYR A 35 24.97 -11.57 7.03
N ASP A 36 23.69 -11.77 6.79
CA ASP A 36 23.22 -12.97 6.11
C ASP A 36 23.52 -12.93 4.61
N THR A 37 24.56 -13.68 4.22
CA THR A 37 24.93 -13.87 2.83
C THR A 37 24.19 -15.03 2.15
N THR A 38 23.51 -15.89 2.91
CA THR A 38 22.88 -17.11 2.37
C THR A 38 21.63 -16.81 1.56
N ARG A 39 20.77 -15.89 2.07
CA ARG A 39 19.59 -15.39 1.34
C ARG A 39 20.02 -14.47 0.19
N GLY A 40 21.05 -13.66 0.40
CA GLY A 40 21.52 -12.65 -0.56
C GLY A 40 20.55 -11.47 -0.72
N GLY A 41 21.02 -10.31 -1.21
CA GLY A 41 20.15 -9.16 -1.46
C GLY A 41 19.55 -8.48 -0.22
N ILE A 42 20.00 -8.84 0.99
CA ILE A 42 19.75 -8.10 2.22
C ILE A 42 20.81 -7.01 2.36
N THR A 43 20.39 -5.82 2.73
CA THR A 43 21.31 -4.71 3.02
C THR A 43 20.82 -3.98 4.26
N VAL A 44 21.71 -3.85 5.24
CA VAL A 44 21.45 -3.06 6.46
C VAL A 44 22.42 -1.89 6.48
N SER A 45 21.91 -0.69 6.67
CA SER A 45 22.71 0.53 6.86
C SER A 45 22.25 1.23 8.13
N THR A 46 23.18 1.57 9.01
CA THR A 46 22.88 2.29 10.26
C THR A 46 23.65 3.60 10.29
N GLU A 47 22.91 4.70 10.44
CA GLU A 47 23.43 6.05 10.60
C GLU A 47 23.33 6.43 12.08
N PRO A 48 24.45 6.42 12.84
CA PRO A 48 24.45 6.80 14.24
C PRO A 48 24.32 8.31 14.42
N GLY A 49 23.77 8.74 15.55
CA GLY A 49 23.67 10.16 15.91
C GLY A 49 22.70 10.39 17.07
N LEU A 50 22.34 11.66 17.32
CA LEU A 50 21.31 12.05 18.29
C LEU A 50 19.97 11.33 18.05
N LYS A 51 19.71 11.04 16.77
CA LYS A 51 18.66 10.16 16.29
C LYS A 51 19.33 9.10 15.45
N THR A 52 19.42 7.89 15.96
CA THR A 52 20.02 6.78 15.20
C THR A 52 18.99 6.24 14.23
N HIS A 53 19.38 6.06 12.97
CA HIS A 53 18.51 5.58 11.91
C HIS A 53 19.11 4.33 11.28
N SER A 54 18.48 3.18 11.51
CA SER A 54 18.83 1.93 10.83
C SER A 54 17.83 1.61 9.74
N ARG A 55 18.32 1.13 8.60
CA ARG A 55 17.53 0.85 7.41
C ARG A 55 17.83 -0.55 6.91
N LEU A 56 16.79 -1.37 6.76
CA LEU A 56 16.84 -2.70 6.17
C LEU A 56 16.21 -2.69 4.77
N ILE A 57 16.92 -3.23 3.80
CA ILE A 57 16.45 -3.40 2.42
C ILE A 57 16.52 -4.89 2.07
N ILE A 58 15.43 -5.40 1.49
CA ILE A 58 15.33 -6.76 0.97
C ILE A 58 15.08 -6.67 -0.52
N ASN A 59 16.10 -7.01 -1.32
CA ASN A 59 16.00 -7.01 -2.78
C ASN A 59 15.38 -8.32 -3.27
N SER A 60 14.58 -8.26 -4.34
CA SER A 60 13.96 -9.45 -4.94
C SER A 60 13.19 -10.27 -3.89
N ALA A 61 12.23 -9.63 -3.23
CA ALA A 61 11.41 -10.27 -2.21
C ALA A 61 10.64 -11.47 -2.79
N SER A 62 10.53 -12.51 -1.98
CA SER A 62 9.90 -13.80 -2.25
C SER A 62 8.91 -14.11 -1.13
N LEU A 63 8.06 -15.12 -1.31
CA LEU A 63 7.06 -15.49 -0.30
C LEU A 63 7.69 -15.85 1.06
N SER A 64 8.90 -16.43 1.05
CA SER A 64 9.64 -16.79 2.27
C SER A 64 10.18 -15.60 3.05
N ASP A 65 10.21 -14.40 2.46
CA ASP A 65 10.56 -13.17 3.18
C ASP A 65 9.40 -12.65 4.03
N SER A 66 8.21 -13.28 3.99
CA SER A 66 7.13 -12.97 4.94
C SER A 66 7.53 -13.36 6.36
N GLY A 67 7.08 -12.60 7.36
CA GLY A 67 7.34 -12.89 8.77
C GLY A 67 7.55 -11.66 9.62
N ASN A 68 8.01 -11.90 10.85
CA ASN A 68 8.31 -10.85 11.82
C ASN A 68 9.70 -10.28 11.56
N TYR A 69 9.76 -8.96 11.39
CA TYR A 69 11.00 -8.19 11.32
C TYR A 69 11.16 -7.37 12.58
N THR A 70 12.21 -7.64 13.34
CA THR A 70 12.49 -6.99 14.62
C THR A 70 13.75 -6.16 14.53
N CYS A 71 13.68 -4.89 14.92
CA CYS A 71 14.84 -4.04 15.13
C CYS A 71 15.18 -4.01 16.62
N ARG A 72 16.44 -4.31 16.98
CA ARG A 72 16.92 -4.30 18.36
C ARG A 72 18.21 -3.51 18.48
N ALA A 73 18.20 -2.46 19.30
CA ALA A 73 19.37 -1.69 19.68
C ALA A 73 19.90 -2.11 21.06
N SER A 74 21.15 -1.75 21.36
CA SER A 74 21.81 -2.11 22.63
C SER A 74 21.22 -1.44 23.88
N ASN A 75 20.52 -0.32 23.71
CA ASN A 75 20.07 0.55 24.80
C ASN A 75 18.59 0.96 24.68
N THR A 76 17.81 0.24 23.88
CA THR A 76 16.37 0.44 23.75
C THR A 76 15.66 -0.90 23.73
N GLU A 77 14.35 -0.87 24.01
CA GLU A 77 13.50 -2.01 23.70
C GLU A 77 13.44 -2.27 22.19
N ALA A 78 13.11 -3.51 21.84
CA ALA A 78 12.99 -3.93 20.46
C ALA A 78 11.60 -3.61 19.91
N ASP A 79 11.52 -3.24 18.64
CA ASP A 79 10.26 -3.02 17.94
C ASP A 79 10.12 -4.02 16.78
N THR A 80 8.91 -4.52 16.54
CA THR A 80 8.63 -5.61 15.60
C THR A 80 7.45 -5.30 14.70
N ILE A 81 7.62 -5.55 13.41
CA ILE A 81 6.56 -5.48 12.40
C ILE A 81 6.39 -6.84 11.73
N TYR A 82 5.14 -7.19 11.40
CA TYR A 82 4.87 -8.34 10.54
C TYR A 82 4.78 -7.89 9.08
N VAL A 83 5.50 -8.57 8.20
CA VAL A 83 5.51 -8.32 6.76
C VAL A 83 4.90 -9.51 6.04
N PHE A 84 3.97 -9.23 5.14
CA PHE A 84 3.38 -10.23 4.26
C PHE A 84 3.75 -9.93 2.80
N VAL A 85 4.41 -10.87 2.15
CA VAL A 85 4.82 -10.76 0.74
C VAL A 85 3.84 -11.53 -0.12
N THR A 86 3.26 -10.86 -1.11
CA THR A 86 2.42 -11.49 -2.14
C THR A 86 3.11 -11.46 -3.48
N LYS A 87 2.76 -12.44 -4.35
CA LYS A 87 3.08 -12.31 -5.77
C LYS A 87 2.25 -11.15 -6.31
N GLY A 88 2.90 -10.18 -6.95
CA GLY A 88 2.17 -9.15 -7.66
C GLY A 88 1.40 -9.80 -8.80
N ASP A 89 0.07 -9.76 -8.75
CA ASP A 89 -0.73 -10.03 -9.93
C ASP A 89 -0.47 -8.89 -10.91
N ASN A 90 0.02 -9.22 -12.11
CA ASN A 90 0.10 -8.29 -13.22
C ASN A 90 -1.31 -8.04 -13.79
N THR A 91 -2.29 -7.67 -12.96
CA THR A 91 -3.59 -7.14 -13.41
C THR A 91 -3.43 -5.69 -13.87
N ALA A 92 -2.45 -5.45 -14.74
CA ALA A 92 -2.38 -4.29 -15.61
C ALA A 92 -3.03 -4.64 -16.95
N ALA A 93 -4.30 -5.06 -16.93
CA ALA A 93 -5.26 -5.06 -18.05
C ALA A 93 -6.46 -5.98 -17.74
N ILE A 94 -7.41 -5.55 -16.91
CA ILE A 94 -8.76 -6.16 -16.93
C ILE A 94 -9.81 -5.04 -17.01
N GLN A 95 -10.20 -4.81 -18.27
CA GLN A 95 -11.47 -4.35 -18.84
C GLN A 95 -12.30 -3.32 -18.06
N ARG A 96 -12.28 -2.07 -18.55
CA ARG A 96 -13.55 -1.35 -18.75
C ARG A 96 -14.08 -1.76 -20.13
N GLN A 97 -14.86 -2.83 -20.19
CA GLN A 97 -15.99 -2.79 -21.10
C GLN A 97 -16.91 -1.73 -20.49
N GLU A 98 -17.04 -0.59 -21.17
CA GLU A 98 -18.17 0.29 -20.88
C GLU A 98 -19.44 -0.48 -21.26
N SER A 99 -19.93 -1.30 -20.33
CA SER A 99 -21.35 -1.54 -20.22
C SER A 99 -21.96 -0.16 -20.05
N SER A 100 -22.58 0.32 -21.13
CA SER A 100 -23.43 1.49 -21.15
C SER A 100 -24.12 1.65 -19.81
N SER A 101 -23.82 2.74 -19.09
CA SER A 101 -24.68 3.21 -18.01
C SER A 101 -26.12 3.12 -18.51
N PRO A 102 -27.10 2.73 -17.67
CA PRO A 102 -28.48 2.90 -18.05
C PRO A 102 -28.66 4.40 -18.31
N LYS A 103 -28.69 4.79 -19.60
CA LYS A 103 -29.29 6.06 -19.98
C LYS A 103 -30.69 5.95 -19.40
N ASN A 104 -31.07 6.87 -18.51
CA ASN A 104 -32.46 7.10 -18.18
C ASN A 104 -33.16 7.40 -19.50
N GLN A 105 -33.65 6.35 -20.15
CA GLN A 105 -34.54 6.41 -21.30
C GLN A 105 -35.86 6.86 -20.69
N ILE A 106 -36.00 8.17 -20.46
CA ILE A 106 -37.30 8.78 -20.23
C ILE A 106 -38.08 8.43 -21.48
N SER A 107 -39.04 7.51 -21.32
CA SER A 107 -39.76 6.97 -22.46
C SER A 107 -40.47 8.12 -23.18
N SER A 108 -40.39 8.16 -24.51
CA SER A 108 -41.10 9.13 -25.35
C SER A 108 -42.61 9.15 -25.10
N MET A 109 -43.15 8.11 -24.45
CA MET A 109 -44.54 8.00 -24.02
C MET A 109 -44.91 8.92 -22.85
N GLU A 110 -43.97 9.27 -21.96
CA GLU A 110 -44.24 10.21 -20.86
C GLU A 110 -44.45 11.63 -21.36
N TYR A 111 -43.71 12.04 -22.41
CA TYR A 111 -43.83 13.39 -22.99
C TYR A 111 -45.13 13.58 -23.79
N ILE A 112 -45.67 12.51 -24.37
CA ILE A 112 -46.95 12.57 -25.10
C ILE A 112 -48.11 12.76 -24.11
N LEU A 113 -48.09 12.05 -22.97
CA LEU A 113 -49.11 12.20 -21.94
C LEU A 113 -49.15 13.62 -21.35
N THR A 114 -47.98 14.22 -21.11
CA THR A 114 -47.92 15.61 -20.59
C THR A 114 -48.45 16.62 -21.61
N ILE A 115 -48.12 16.47 -22.90
CA ILE A 115 -48.65 17.33 -23.97
C ILE A 115 -50.17 17.19 -24.10
N ILE A 116 -50.71 15.96 -24.04
CA ILE A 116 -52.16 15.73 -24.11
C ILE A 116 -52.88 16.43 -22.96
N ILE A 117 -52.36 16.34 -21.73
CA ILE A 117 -52.94 17.01 -20.56
C ILE A 117 -52.94 18.53 -20.76
N ILE A 118 -51.85 19.12 -21.26
CA ILE A 118 -51.75 20.57 -21.51
C ILE A 118 -52.71 21.03 -22.62
N ILE A 119 -53.02 20.20 -23.62
CA ILE A 119 -53.97 20.56 -24.69
C ILE A 119 -55.43 20.37 -24.25
N ILE A 120 -55.72 19.34 -23.44
CA ILE A 120 -57.08 19.04 -23.00
C ILE A 120 -57.54 20.00 -21.89
N ILE A 121 -56.70 20.32 -20.89
CA ILE A 121 -57.08 21.21 -19.78
C ILE A 121 -57.65 22.57 -20.25
N PRO A 122 -57.02 23.31 -21.18
CA PRO A 122 -57.58 24.59 -21.66
C PRO A 122 -58.85 24.44 -22.50
N ASN A 123 -59.12 23.26 -23.08
CA ASN A 123 -60.37 22.99 -23.82
C ASN A 123 -61.53 22.55 -22.90
N VAL A 124 -61.25 22.16 -21.65
CA VAL A 124 -62.27 21.80 -20.65
C VAL A 124 -62.66 22.99 -19.76
N ILE A 125 -61.80 24.00 -19.66
CA ILE A 125 -62.02 25.21 -18.84
C ILE A 125 -62.62 26.37 -19.68
N ARG A 126 -63.02 26.11 -20.93
CA ARG A 126 -63.74 27.07 -21.79
C ARG A 126 -65.12 26.58 -22.16
#